data_AF-A0A1Z5YVN5-F1
#
_entry.id   AF-A0A1Z5YVN5-F1
#
_cell.length_a   1.000
_cell.length_b   1.000
_cell.length_c   1.000
_cell.angle_alpha   90.00
_cell.angle_beta   90.00
_cell.angle_gamma   90.00
#
_symmetry.space_group_name_H-M   'P 1'
#
loop_
_entity.id
_entity.type
_entity.pdbx_description
1 polymer ?
#
loop_
_entity_poly.entity_id
_entity_poly.type
_entity_poly.pdbx_seq_one_letter_code
_entity_poly.pdbx_strand_id
1 'polypeptide(L)'
;MNKPSDTLSLSLRLKEATHTIHENLDKSIMAQGLFSSTDRYRNFVKLQYQFHRDINALYHHTQLVEIIPDLSARNRYAQICLDMGDLERFLS
;
A
#
# COMPACT_ATOMS: atom_id res chain seq x y z
N MET A 1 -7.18 -7.24 35.23
CA MET A 1 -6.36 -6.05 34.89
C MET A 1 -6.54 -5.81 33.40
N ASN A 2 -7.26 -4.76 33.01
CA ASN A 2 -7.37 -4.38 31.60
C ASN A 2 -6.01 -3.84 31.14
N LYS A 3 -5.53 -4.33 29.99
CA LYS A 3 -4.27 -3.88 29.41
C LYS A 3 -4.51 -2.46 28.89
N PRO A 4 -3.57 -1.50 28.95
CA PRO A 4 -3.79 -0.11 28.50
C PRO A 4 -4.30 0.01 27.05
N SER A 5 -4.13 -1.04 26.24
CA SER A 5 -4.69 -1.17 24.89
C SER A 5 -6.22 -1.34 24.82
N ASP A 6 -6.93 -1.63 25.92
CA ASP A 6 -8.38 -1.85 25.90
C ASP A 6 -9.21 -0.56 25.85
N THR A 7 -8.58 0.59 26.09
CA THR A 7 -9.24 1.92 26.08
C THR A 7 -9.05 2.67 24.76
N LEU A 8 -8.21 2.16 23.85
CA LEU A 8 -7.87 2.82 22.59
C LEU A 8 -8.84 2.44 21.46
N SER A 9 -9.04 3.36 20.51
CA SER A 9 -9.80 3.06 19.28
C SER A 9 -9.14 1.93 18.49
N LEU A 10 -9.94 1.17 17.73
CA LEU A 10 -9.42 0.12 16.85
C LEU A 10 -8.33 0.65 15.90
N SER A 11 -8.51 1.86 15.35
CA SER A 11 -7.53 2.50 14.47
C SER A 11 -6.17 2.72 15.14
N LEU A 12 -6.16 3.16 16.40
CA LEU A 12 -4.92 3.40 17.13
C LEU A 12 -4.23 2.08 17.49
N ARG A 13 -4.98 1.06 17.89
CA ARG A 13 -4.42 -0.28 18.16
C ARG A 13 -3.79 -0.90 16.92
N LEU A 14 -4.43 -0.76 15.75
CA LEU A 14 -3.87 -1.25 14.48
C LEU A 14 -2.59 -0.49 14.11
N LYS A 15 -2.57 0.83 14.29
CA LYS A 15 -1.37 1.66 14.07
C LYS A 15 -0.22 1.21 14.96
N GLU A 16 -0.45 1.04 16.26
CA GLU A 16 0.58 0.60 17.20
C GLU A 16 1.08 -0.81 16.89
N ALA A 17 0.17 -1.75 16.61
CA ALA A 17 0.52 -3.13 16.31
C ALA A 17 1.34 -3.29 15.01
N THR A 18 1.21 -2.36 14.07
CA THR A 18 1.90 -2.40 12.77
C THR A 18 3.10 -1.44 12.68
N HIS A 19 3.34 -0.62 13.71
CA HIS A 19 4.33 0.45 13.72
C HIS A 19 5.73 -0.02 13.31
N THR A 20 6.26 -1.04 14.00
CA THR A 20 7.62 -1.56 13.73
C THR A 20 7.78 -2.11 12.32
N ILE A 21 6.74 -2.77 11.80
CA ILE A 21 6.77 -3.32 10.43
C ILE A 21 6.76 -2.17 9.41
N HIS A 22 5.96 -1.14 9.63
CA HIS A 22 5.95 0.07 8.79
C HIS A 22 7.31 0.79 8.80
N GLU A 23 7.91 1.02 9.97
CA GLU A 23 9.22 1.67 10.05
C GLU A 23 10.32 0.88 9.31
N ASN A 24 10.30 -0.45 9.42
CA ASN A 24 11.29 -1.30 8.75
C ASN A 24 11.10 -1.29 7.22
N LEU A 25 9.85 -1.29 6.75
CA LEU A 25 9.52 -1.18 5.33
C LEU A 25 10.06 0.14 4.76
N ASP A 26 9.78 1.27 5.43
CA ASP A 26 10.24 2.59 4.98
C ASP A 26 11.77 2.67 4.94
N LYS A 27 12.46 2.21 5.98
CA LYS A 27 13.93 2.16 6.01
C LYS A 27 14.50 1.32 4.87
N SER A 28 13.88 0.17 4.55
CA SER A 28 14.30 -0.69 3.45
C SER A 28 14.14 -0.03 2.09
N ILE A 29 13.02 0.65 1.84
CA ILE A 29 12.77 1.41 0.61
C ILE A 29 13.81 2.52 0.44
N MET A 30 14.10 3.27 1.49
CA MET A 30 15.09 4.35 1.47
C MET A 30 16.52 3.82 1.27
N ALA A 31 16.90 2.75 1.96
CA ALA A 31 18.21 2.12 1.82
C ALA A 31 18.44 1.57 0.40
N GLN A 32 17.38 1.09 -0.25
CA GLN A 32 17.42 0.65 -1.64
C GLN A 32 17.39 1.81 -2.64
N GLY A 33 17.37 3.07 -2.20
CA GLY A 33 17.46 4.24 -3.08
C GLY A 33 16.47 4.19 -4.24
N LEU A 34 15.26 3.66 -4.02
CA LEU A 34 14.33 3.33 -5.12
C LEU A 34 13.92 4.57 -5.93
N PHE A 35 14.12 5.77 -5.39
CA PHE A 35 13.81 7.04 -6.05
C PHE A 35 15.03 7.73 -6.68
N SER A 36 16.21 7.10 -6.69
CA SER A 36 17.44 7.76 -7.16
C SER A 36 17.60 7.77 -8.69
N SER A 37 16.81 6.98 -9.42
CA SER A 37 16.79 6.93 -10.89
C SER A 37 15.50 6.29 -11.40
N THR A 38 15.20 6.51 -12.68
CA THR A 38 14.04 5.90 -13.35
C THR A 38 14.07 4.37 -13.29
N ASP A 39 15.24 3.76 -13.48
CA ASP A 39 15.39 2.30 -13.42
C ASP A 39 15.09 1.72 -12.04
N ARG A 40 15.52 2.41 -10.98
CA ARG A 40 15.20 2.00 -9.60
C ARG A 40 13.75 2.29 -9.25
N TYR A 41 13.19 3.37 -9.80
CA TYR A 41 11.78 3.72 -9.61
C TYR A 41 10.86 2.65 -10.20
N ARG A 42 11.25 1.98 -11.29
CA ARG A 42 10.55 0.80 -11.81
C ARG A 42 10.39 -0.30 -10.75
N ASN A 43 11.40 -0.52 -9.92
CA ASN A 43 11.31 -1.52 -8.85
C ASN A 43 10.30 -1.10 -7.77
N PHE A 44 10.21 0.20 -7.47
CA PHE A 44 9.15 0.71 -6.60
C PHE A 44 7.75 0.51 -7.21
N VAL A 45 7.55 0.83 -8.49
CA VAL A 45 6.27 0.61 -9.17
C VAL A 45 5.90 -0.88 -9.25
N LYS A 46 6.88 -1.77 -9.44
CA LYS A 46 6.68 -3.24 -9.35
C LYS A 46 6.21 -3.69 -7.97
N LEU A 47 6.81 -3.17 -6.91
CA LEU A 47 6.37 -3.43 -5.54
C LEU A 47 4.92 -2.94 -5.33
N GLN A 48 4.61 -1.71 -5.76
CA GLN A 48 3.27 -1.14 -5.69
C GLN A 48 2.24 -1.98 -6.46
N TYR A 49 2.60 -2.45 -7.66
CA TYR A 49 1.75 -3.30 -8.49
C TYR A 49 1.41 -4.61 -7.79
N GLN A 50 2.42 -5.31 -7.26
CA GLN A 50 2.21 -6.58 -6.56
C GLN A 50 1.28 -6.39 -5.37
N PHE A 51 1.54 -5.37 -4.54
CA PHE A 51 0.71 -5.06 -3.39
C PHE A 51 -0.75 -4.76 -3.78
N HIS A 52 -0.96 -3.86 -4.75
CA HIS A 52 -2.31 -3.45 -5.15
C HIS A 52 -3.08 -4.55 -5.88
N ARG A 53 -2.39 -5.40 -6.64
CA ARG A 53 -2.99 -6.60 -7.26
C ARG A 53 -3.58 -7.52 -6.18
N ASP A 54 -2.82 -7.78 -5.12
CA ASP A 54 -3.18 -8.74 -4.09
C ASP A 54 -4.39 -8.26 -3.25
N ILE A 55 -4.54 -6.94 -3.07
CA ILE A 55 -5.69 -6.35 -2.35
C ILE A 55 -6.83 -5.88 -3.26
N ASN A 56 -6.69 -5.97 -4.59
CA ASN A 56 -7.65 -5.41 -5.56
C ASN A 56 -9.10 -5.87 -5.33
N ALA A 57 -9.27 -7.16 -5.02
CA ALA A 57 -10.59 -7.74 -4.77
C ALA A 57 -11.27 -7.18 -3.51
N LEU A 58 -10.49 -6.77 -2.50
CA LEU A 58 -11.02 -6.24 -1.24
C LEU A 58 -11.77 -4.92 -1.44
N TYR A 59 -11.33 -4.10 -2.40
CA TYR A 59 -11.98 -2.82 -2.71
C TYR A 59 -13.39 -2.94 -3.30
N HIS A 60 -13.77 -4.13 -3.77
CA HIS A 60 -15.09 -4.42 -4.31
C HIS A 60 -15.85 -5.45 -3.47
N HIS A 61 -15.30 -5.84 -2.33
CA HIS A 61 -15.92 -6.83 -1.45
C HIS A 61 -17.18 -6.25 -0.81
N THR A 62 -18.34 -6.87 -1.04
CA THR A 62 -19.66 -6.34 -0.67
C THR A 62 -19.74 -5.88 0.78
N GLN A 63 -19.32 -6.73 1.73
CA GLN A 63 -19.38 -6.39 3.16
C GLN A 63 -18.47 -5.22 3.54
N LEU A 64 -17.36 -5.00 2.81
CA LEU A 64 -16.44 -3.89 3.13
C LEU A 64 -16.94 -2.57 2.54
N VAL A 65 -17.53 -2.61 1.34
CA VAL A 65 -18.15 -1.43 0.70
C VAL A 65 -19.35 -0.93 1.51
N GLU A 66 -20.12 -1.83 2.14
CA GLU A 66 -21.21 -1.46 3.04
C GLU A 66 -20.72 -0.73 4.31
N ILE A 67 -19.51 -1.04 4.79
CA ILE A 67 -18.95 -0.47 6.02
C ILE A 67 -18.12 0.79 5.75
N ILE A 68 -17.41 0.85 4.62
CA ILE A 68 -16.46 1.92 4.28
C ILE A 68 -16.99 2.65 3.04
N PRO A 69 -17.64 3.82 3.21
CA PRO A 69 -18.44 4.43 2.15
C PRO A 69 -17.81 4.49 0.77
N ASP A 70 -16.70 5.15 0.54
CA ASP A 70 -16.12 5.38 -0.78
C ASP A 70 -15.05 4.34 -1.16
N LEU A 71 -15.12 3.12 -0.61
CA LEU A 71 -14.05 2.14 -0.69
C LEU A 71 -13.59 1.85 -2.13
N SER A 72 -14.51 1.51 -3.03
CA SER A 72 -14.17 1.18 -4.43
C SER A 72 -13.40 2.32 -5.13
N ALA A 73 -13.76 3.59 -4.85
CA ALA A 73 -13.10 4.75 -5.44
C ALA A 73 -11.65 4.95 -4.94
N ARG A 74 -11.28 4.32 -3.82
CA ARG A 74 -9.91 4.36 -3.26
C ARG A 74 -8.98 3.33 -3.90
N ASN A 75 -9.50 2.43 -4.73
CA ASN A 75 -8.68 1.45 -5.42
C ASN A 75 -7.73 2.11 -6.43
N ARG A 76 -6.43 1.81 -6.32
CA ARG A 76 -5.38 2.37 -7.18
C ARG A 76 -4.78 1.38 -8.17
N TYR A 77 -5.30 0.15 -8.22
CA TYR A 77 -4.70 -0.89 -9.04
C TYR A 77 -4.67 -0.52 -10.53
N ALA A 78 -5.76 0.05 -11.06
CA ALA A 78 -5.83 0.48 -12.46
C ALA A 78 -4.79 1.57 -12.80
N GLN A 79 -4.60 2.56 -11.92
CA GLN A 79 -3.60 3.61 -12.10
C GLN A 79 -2.18 3.04 -12.10
N ILE A 80 -1.89 2.08 -11.22
CA ILE A 80 -0.56 1.46 -11.15
C ILE A 80 -0.26 0.60 -12.39
N CYS A 81 -1.27 -0.04 -12.99
CA CYS A 81 -1.11 -0.71 -14.28
C CYS A 81 -0.71 0.27 -15.39
N LEU A 82 -1.26 1.50 -15.37
CA LEU A 82 -0.87 2.56 -16.32
C LEU A 82 0.57 3.01 -16.07
N ASP A 83 0.94 3.28 -14.83
CA ASP A 83 2.31 3.67 -14.45
C ASP A 83 3.34 2.64 -14.90
N MET A 84 3.02 1.34 -14.76
CA MET A 84 3.88 0.25 -15.24
C MET A 84 4.08 0.30 -16.76
N GLY A 85 2.98 0.46 -17.51
CA GLY A 85 3.02 0.53 -18.97
C GLY A 85 3.79 1.76 -19.47
N ASP A 86 3.64 2.90 -18.80
CA ASP A 86 4.37 4.12 -19.17
C ASP A 86 5.87 3.94 -18.93
N LEU A 87 6.28 3.37 -17.80
CA LEU A 87 7.68 3.10 -17.54
C LEU A 87 8.29 2.09 -18.54
N GLU A 88 7.54 1.11 -19.04
CA GLU A 88 8.02 0.21 -20.10
C GLU A 88 8.25 0.93 -21.44
N ARG A 89 7.37 1.87 -21.80
CA ARG A 89 7.50 2.66 -23.05
C ARG A 89 8.66 3.66 -23.03
N PHE A 90 9.06 4.17 -21.86
CA PHE A 90 10.16 5.14 -21.75
C PHE A 90 11.57 4.54 -21.98
N LEU A 91 11.71 3.22 -22.14
CA LEU A 91 13.00 2.53 -22.34
C LEU A 91 13.18 1.92 -23.75
N SER A 92 12.23 2.13 -24.67
CA SER A 92 12.35 1.76 -26.10
C SER A 92 12.88 2.92 -26.92
#